data_AF-A0A0R2KX78-F1
#
_entry.id   AF-A0A0R2KX78-F1
#
_cell.length_a   1.000
_cell.length_b   1.000
_cell.length_c   1.000
_cell.angle_alpha   90.00
_cell.angle_beta   90.00
_cell.angle_gamma   90.00
#
_symmetry.space_group_name_H-M   'P 1'
#
loop_
_entity.id
_entity.type
_entity.pdbx_description
1 polymer ?
#
loop_
_entity_poly.entity_id
_entity_poly.type
_entity_poly.pdbx_seq_one_letter_code
_entity_poly.pdbx_strand_id
1 'polypeptide(L)'
;MMIGRLMEGFAVGVLFPTYQSVILQVTPLEERGTTMGTVGLVMGSALAVGPILSGVILQIFNWQSIFIFFNILLILVALLASRTIVNPIITKKSSLDVTSVIFSMGIIGLLYFINEIAKQGFTNFLIIVLLVSIIMLGLFIRRQFKLSEPLLHLEIMKTINFDLGVALTALSYMSLITVTIVMPLYFQQILNLSPFWSGLALVPAAALLSWLNRRSGRLADRIGFKPVVLIGILIFIVGWSLMILNVMVQNLLLAILATMVVEAGNAFVMMPATTLAANSLPDPLIPHGSSIIATIRQVLGSTAVVIATVILGKNNFIGVFIFFLLLELLALVFAFKIKEHHPSNR
;
A
#
# COMPACT_ATOMS: atom_id res chain seq x y z
N MET A 1 16.02 -18.25 5.32
CA MET A 1 15.42 -16.90 5.31
C MET A 1 15.00 -16.44 3.92
N MET A 2 15.88 -16.43 2.90
CA MET A 2 15.55 -15.94 1.54
C MET A 2 14.43 -16.72 0.83
N ILE A 3 14.43 -18.06 0.87
CA ILE A 3 13.35 -18.86 0.26
C ILE A 3 11.99 -18.51 0.88
N GLY A 4 11.93 -18.37 2.20
CA GLY A 4 10.71 -17.95 2.89
C GLY A 4 10.21 -16.57 2.44
N ARG A 5 11.12 -15.61 2.22
CA ARG A 5 10.79 -14.28 1.67
C ARG A 5 10.26 -14.35 0.24
N LEU A 6 10.83 -15.21 -0.60
CA LEU A 6 10.35 -15.42 -1.96
C LEU A 6 8.93 -16.02 -1.96
N MET A 7 8.68 -17.02 -1.10
CA MET A 7 7.36 -17.63 -0.95
C MET A 7 6.32 -16.63 -0.40
N GLU A 8 6.69 -15.85 0.61
CA GLU A 8 5.84 -14.78 1.18
C GLU A 8 5.47 -13.75 0.11
N GLY A 9 6.46 -13.25 -0.64
CA GLY A 9 6.23 -12.29 -1.72
C GLY A 9 5.31 -12.83 -2.81
N PHE A 10 5.48 -14.09 -3.22
CA PHE A 10 4.59 -14.75 -4.17
C PHE A 10 3.17 -14.88 -3.63
N ALA A 11 3.02 -15.36 -2.38
CA ALA A 11 1.72 -15.53 -1.76
C ALA A 11 0.96 -14.20 -1.61
N VAL A 12 1.64 -13.15 -1.12
CA VAL A 12 1.07 -11.80 -0.99
C VAL A 12 0.69 -11.22 -2.36
N GLY A 13 1.55 -11.40 -3.37
CA GLY A 13 1.31 -10.92 -4.74
C GLY A 13 0.08 -11.54 -5.40
N VAL A 14 -0.23 -12.80 -5.10
CA VAL A 14 -1.45 -13.47 -5.56
C VAL A 14 -2.66 -13.07 -4.72
N LEU A 15 -2.50 -13.05 -3.39
CA LEU A 15 -3.61 -12.88 -2.45
C LEU A 15 -4.22 -11.47 -2.51
N PHE A 16 -3.40 -10.42 -2.62
CA PHE A 16 -3.86 -9.03 -2.59
C PHE A 16 -4.85 -8.65 -3.69
N PRO A 17 -4.51 -8.81 -4.99
CA PRO A 17 -5.45 -8.49 -6.06
C PRO A 17 -6.67 -9.43 -6.03
N THR A 18 -6.49 -10.67 -5.59
CA THR A 18 -7.57 -11.68 -5.54
C THR A 18 -8.62 -11.32 -4.51
N TYR A 19 -8.26 -11.07 -3.24
CA TYR A 19 -9.26 -10.73 -2.23
C TYR A 19 -9.97 -9.43 -2.59
N GLN A 20 -9.23 -8.43 -3.11
CA GLN A 20 -9.77 -7.12 -3.42
C GLN A 20 -10.83 -7.26 -4.52
N SER A 21 -10.49 -8.00 -5.57
CA SER A 21 -11.40 -8.30 -6.67
C SER A 21 -12.65 -9.07 -6.23
N VAL A 22 -12.48 -10.13 -5.44
CA VAL A 22 -13.61 -10.95 -4.93
C VAL A 22 -14.55 -10.10 -4.11
N ILE A 23 -14.01 -9.36 -3.13
CA ILE A 23 -14.80 -8.54 -2.21
C ILE A 23 -15.58 -7.46 -2.95
N LEU A 24 -14.94 -6.78 -3.90
CA LEU A 24 -15.61 -5.73 -4.70
C LEU A 24 -16.72 -6.30 -5.59
N GLN A 25 -16.52 -7.48 -6.19
CA GLN A 25 -17.51 -8.09 -7.07
C GLN A 25 -18.75 -8.60 -6.33
N VAL A 26 -18.59 -9.12 -5.10
CA VAL A 26 -19.74 -9.62 -4.31
C VAL A 26 -20.44 -8.53 -3.48
N THR A 27 -19.85 -7.34 -3.39
CA THR A 27 -20.40 -6.23 -2.61
C THR A 27 -21.18 -5.27 -3.51
N PRO A 28 -22.43 -4.88 -3.13
CA PRO A 28 -23.19 -3.83 -3.80
C PRO A 28 -22.41 -2.51 -3.89
N LEU A 29 -22.58 -1.77 -4.98
CA LEU A 29 -21.78 -0.58 -5.29
C LEU A 29 -21.80 0.46 -4.16
N GLU A 30 -22.95 0.59 -3.48
CA GLU A 30 -23.24 1.55 -2.42
C GLU A 30 -22.55 1.21 -1.08
N GLU A 31 -22.10 -0.03 -0.90
CA GLU A 31 -21.46 -0.50 0.34
C GLU A 31 -19.97 -0.84 0.15
N ARG A 32 -19.45 -0.72 -1.08
CA ARG A 32 -18.06 -1.06 -1.40
C ARG A 32 -17.06 -0.27 -0.57
N GLY A 33 -17.32 0.99 -0.25
CA GLY A 33 -16.44 1.80 0.60
C GLY A 33 -16.36 1.23 2.02
N THR A 34 -17.50 0.93 2.64
CA THR A 34 -17.60 0.34 3.99
C THR A 34 -16.94 -1.04 4.05
N THR A 35 -17.16 -1.88 3.05
CA THR A 35 -16.59 -3.23 3.00
C THR A 35 -15.08 -3.19 2.80
N MET A 36 -14.59 -2.38 1.85
CA MET A 36 -13.15 -2.17 1.68
C MET A 36 -12.52 -1.48 2.89
N GLY A 37 -13.22 -0.57 3.55
CA GLY A 37 -12.80 -0.01 4.83
C GLY A 37 -12.65 -1.07 5.93
N THR A 38 -13.49 -2.10 5.92
CA THR A 38 -13.35 -3.25 6.84
C THR A 38 -12.13 -4.10 6.51
N VAL A 39 -11.78 -4.25 5.23
CA VAL A 39 -10.49 -4.86 4.83
C VAL A 39 -9.32 -4.03 5.36
N GLY A 40 -9.37 -2.70 5.21
CA GLY A 40 -8.37 -1.79 5.75
C GLY A 40 -8.25 -1.88 7.27
N LEU A 41 -9.36 -2.08 8.00
CA LEU A 41 -9.35 -2.34 9.44
C LEU A 41 -8.55 -3.61 9.75
N VAL A 42 -8.82 -4.73 9.07
CA VAL A 42 -8.09 -5.99 9.29
C VAL A 42 -6.60 -5.81 9.00
N MET A 43 -6.24 -5.13 7.91
CA MET A 43 -4.85 -4.84 7.56
C MET A 43 -4.15 -3.95 8.59
N GLY A 44 -4.81 -2.85 9.02
CA GLY A 44 -4.26 -1.94 10.03
C GLY A 44 -4.09 -2.62 11.39
N SER A 45 -5.01 -3.50 11.76
CA SER A 45 -4.91 -4.31 12.98
C SER A 45 -3.67 -5.20 12.97
N ALA A 46 -3.30 -5.77 11.81
CA ALA A 46 -2.09 -6.59 11.70
C ALA A 46 -0.82 -5.79 12.03
N LEU A 47 -0.74 -4.51 11.61
CA LEU A 47 0.37 -3.61 11.95
C LEU A 47 0.46 -3.33 13.46
N ALA A 48 -0.68 -3.22 14.15
CA ALA A 48 -0.70 -3.00 15.61
C ALA A 48 -0.32 -4.28 16.38
N VAL A 49 -0.85 -5.42 15.95
CA VAL A 49 -0.70 -6.71 16.65
C VAL A 49 0.71 -7.30 16.49
N GLY A 50 1.36 -7.08 15.34
CA GLY A 50 2.69 -7.63 15.02
C GLY A 50 3.76 -7.32 16.08
N PRO A 51 4.07 -6.04 16.38
CA PRO A 51 5.05 -5.66 17.40
C PRO A 51 4.72 -6.15 18.80
N ILE A 52 3.43 -6.16 19.18
CA ILE A 52 2.97 -6.61 20.49
C ILE A 52 3.22 -8.11 20.65
N LEU A 53 2.72 -8.93 19.72
CA LEU A 53 2.87 -10.39 19.79
C LEU A 53 4.34 -10.80 19.67
N SER A 54 5.09 -10.21 18.73
CA SER A 54 6.52 -10.51 18.58
C SER A 54 7.31 -10.11 19.82
N GLY A 55 7.03 -8.95 20.43
CA GLY A 55 7.65 -8.51 21.68
C GLY A 55 7.40 -9.47 22.84
N VAL A 56 6.14 -9.90 23.05
CA VAL A 56 5.79 -10.87 24.11
C VAL A 56 6.44 -12.23 23.87
N ILE A 57 6.40 -12.76 22.64
CA ILE A 57 7.00 -14.05 22.31
C ILE A 57 8.51 -14.02 22.57
N LEU A 58 9.20 -12.95 22.18
CA LEU A 58 10.66 -12.83 22.35
C LEU A 58 11.11 -12.65 23.79
N GLN A 59 10.22 -12.26 24.71
CA GLN A 59 10.56 -12.20 26.14
C GLN A 59 10.72 -13.59 26.76
N ILE A 60 10.05 -14.61 26.21
CA ILE A 60 9.94 -15.95 26.80
C ILE A 60 10.64 -17.00 25.92
N PHE A 61 10.60 -16.82 24.61
CA PHE A 61 11.07 -17.78 23.63
C PHE A 61 12.10 -17.19 22.67
N ASN A 62 12.83 -18.06 21.98
CA ASN A 62 13.75 -17.67 20.91
C ASN A 62 13.01 -17.13 19.68
N TRP A 63 13.73 -16.40 18.84
CA TRP A 63 13.16 -15.73 17.65
C TRP A 63 12.48 -16.66 16.65
N GLN A 64 12.88 -17.94 16.58
CA GLN A 64 12.25 -18.94 15.71
C GLN A 64 10.78 -19.18 16.09
N SER A 65 10.41 -18.99 17.37
CA SER A 65 9.05 -19.22 17.86
C SER A 65 8.03 -18.26 17.25
N ILE A 66 8.44 -17.06 16.82
CA ILE A 66 7.58 -16.12 16.06
C ILE A 66 7.07 -16.81 14.79
N PHE A 67 7.97 -17.44 14.03
CA PHE A 67 7.62 -18.08 12.76
C PHE A 67 6.72 -19.29 12.97
N ILE A 68 7.00 -20.10 13.99
CA ILE A 68 6.17 -21.27 14.33
C ILE A 68 4.75 -20.82 14.71
N PHE A 69 4.63 -19.80 15.55
CA PHE A 69 3.35 -19.26 16.00
C PHE A 69 2.49 -18.75 14.81
N PHE A 70 3.05 -17.88 13.96
CA PHE A 70 2.32 -17.36 12.80
C PHE A 70 2.02 -18.43 11.76
N ASN A 71 2.89 -19.44 11.60
CA ASN A 71 2.63 -20.56 10.69
C ASN A 71 1.46 -21.42 11.17
N ILE A 72 1.38 -21.73 12.47
CA ILE A 72 0.24 -22.45 13.06
C ILE A 72 -1.05 -21.65 12.85
N LEU A 73 -1.03 -20.34 13.13
CA LEU A 73 -2.18 -19.47 12.93
C LEU A 73 -2.64 -19.47 11.47
N LEU A 74 -1.69 -19.40 10.52
CA LEU A 74 -1.99 -19.41 9.08
C LEU A 74 -2.62 -20.73 8.65
N ILE A 75 -2.14 -21.88 9.16
CA ILE A 75 -2.74 -23.20 8.90
C ILE A 75 -4.18 -23.25 9.43
N LEU A 76 -4.42 -22.78 10.65
CA LEU A 76 -5.75 -22.75 11.24
C LEU A 76 -6.71 -21.88 10.41
N VAL A 77 -6.28 -20.69 10.00
CA VAL A 77 -7.06 -19.80 9.14
C VAL A 77 -7.33 -20.46 7.79
N ALA A 78 -6.36 -21.15 7.18
CA ALA A 78 -6.56 -21.86 5.91
C ALA A 78 -7.58 -23.00 6.03
N LEU A 79 -7.57 -23.75 7.14
CA LEU A 79 -8.54 -24.81 7.42
C LEU A 79 -9.96 -24.25 7.65
N LEU A 80 -10.07 -23.09 8.29
CA LEU A 80 -11.36 -22.42 8.46
C LEU A 80 -11.86 -21.85 7.12
N ALA A 81 -10.98 -21.24 6.34
CA ALA A 81 -11.28 -20.67 5.03
C ALA A 81 -11.79 -21.73 4.05
N SER A 82 -11.20 -22.94 4.06
CA SER A 82 -11.63 -24.04 3.17
C SER A 82 -13.06 -24.52 3.43
N ARG A 83 -13.60 -24.25 4.62
CA ARG A 83 -14.98 -24.61 4.99
C ARG A 83 -15.97 -23.45 4.88
N THR A 84 -15.50 -22.21 4.91
CA THR A 84 -16.34 -21.01 5.03
C THR A 84 -16.41 -20.18 3.75
N ILE A 85 -15.37 -20.22 2.92
CA ILE A 85 -15.33 -19.45 1.67
C ILE A 85 -16.00 -20.27 0.57
N VAL A 86 -17.15 -19.78 0.10
CA VAL A 86 -17.81 -20.27 -1.12
C VAL A 86 -17.24 -19.49 -2.29
N ASN A 87 -16.83 -20.17 -3.37
CA ASN A 87 -16.33 -19.49 -4.57
C ASN A 87 -17.50 -18.79 -5.30
N PRO A 88 -17.55 -17.44 -5.33
CA PRO A 88 -18.64 -16.73 -5.97
C PRO A 88 -18.36 -16.46 -7.46
N ILE A 89 -17.16 -16.76 -7.96
CA ILE A 89 -16.69 -16.33 -9.28
C ILE A 89 -16.73 -17.49 -10.28
N ILE A 90 -17.34 -17.23 -11.44
CA ILE A 90 -17.33 -18.14 -12.58
C ILE A 90 -15.92 -18.20 -13.15
N THR A 91 -15.28 -19.37 -13.09
CA THR A 91 -13.94 -19.57 -13.65
C THR A 91 -14.01 -19.57 -15.18
N LYS A 92 -13.31 -18.64 -15.83
CA LYS A 92 -13.11 -18.65 -17.29
C LYS A 92 -11.78 -19.33 -17.60
N LYS A 93 -11.76 -20.22 -18.61
CA LYS A 93 -10.49 -20.74 -19.14
C LYS A 93 -9.74 -19.58 -19.79
N SER A 94 -8.55 -19.27 -19.29
CA SER A 94 -7.62 -18.33 -19.91
C SER A 94 -6.34 -19.08 -20.26
N SER A 95 -5.79 -18.82 -21.45
CA SER A 95 -4.47 -19.34 -21.81
C SER A 95 -3.39 -18.45 -21.18
N LEU A 96 -2.42 -19.06 -20.51
CA LEU A 96 -1.31 -18.31 -19.94
C LEU A 96 -0.37 -17.88 -21.06
N ASP A 97 -0.30 -16.58 -21.33
CA ASP A 97 0.70 -16.04 -22.26
C ASP A 97 2.07 -15.96 -21.57
N VAL A 98 2.83 -17.06 -21.66
CA VAL A 98 4.18 -17.19 -21.09
C VAL A 98 5.11 -16.06 -21.55
N THR A 99 4.94 -15.56 -22.77
CA THR A 99 5.76 -14.45 -23.29
C THR A 99 5.50 -13.16 -22.52
N SER A 100 4.23 -12.87 -22.22
CA SER A 100 3.87 -11.72 -21.38
C SER A 100 4.37 -11.87 -19.94
N VAL A 101 4.38 -13.10 -19.39
CA VAL A 101 4.95 -13.37 -18.07
C VAL A 101 6.45 -13.11 -18.05
N ILE A 102 7.19 -13.49 -19.09
CA ILE A 102 8.63 -13.20 -19.19
C ILE A 102 8.84 -11.69 -19.25
N PHE A 103 8.11 -10.98 -20.12
CA PHE A 103 8.27 -9.53 -20.24
C PHE A 103 7.88 -8.77 -18.95
N SER A 104 6.92 -9.26 -18.16
CA SER A 104 6.56 -8.64 -16.88
C SER A 104 7.66 -8.76 -15.82
N MET A 105 8.63 -9.67 -15.97
CA MET A 105 9.82 -9.74 -15.10
C MET A 105 10.67 -8.45 -15.14
N GLY A 106 10.46 -7.57 -16.13
CA GLY A 106 11.04 -6.23 -16.12
C GLY A 106 10.71 -5.42 -14.86
N ILE A 107 9.60 -5.71 -14.17
CA ILE A 107 9.28 -5.09 -12.86
C ILE A 107 10.33 -5.47 -11.81
N ILE A 108 10.81 -6.72 -11.81
CA ILE A 108 11.81 -7.20 -10.85
C ILE A 108 13.13 -6.46 -11.06
N GLY A 109 13.57 -6.33 -12.32
CA GLY A 109 14.80 -5.59 -12.64
C GLY A 109 14.68 -4.10 -12.35
N LEU A 110 13.52 -3.49 -12.59
CA LEU A 110 13.24 -2.09 -12.22
C LEU A 110 13.33 -1.89 -10.70
N LEU A 111 12.69 -2.78 -9.92
CA LEU A 111 12.77 -2.76 -8.46
C LEU A 111 14.20 -2.98 -7.96
N TYR A 112 14.94 -3.90 -8.57
CA TYR A 112 16.34 -4.14 -8.24
C TYR A 112 17.19 -2.88 -8.46
N PHE A 113 17.03 -2.22 -9.59
CA PHE A 113 17.69 -0.95 -9.88
C PHE A 113 17.36 0.13 -8.82
N ILE A 114 16.07 0.33 -8.53
CA ILE A 114 15.61 1.32 -7.54
C ILE A 114 16.20 1.04 -6.16
N ASN A 115 16.33 -0.22 -5.75
CA ASN A 115 16.85 -0.56 -4.42
C ASN A 115 18.38 -0.47 -4.31
N GLU A 116 19.11 -0.72 -5.41
CA GLU A 116 20.58 -0.76 -5.39
C GLU A 116 21.24 0.56 -5.80
N ILE A 117 20.56 1.42 -6.56
CA ILE A 117 21.09 2.73 -6.97
C ILE A 117 21.51 3.60 -5.77
N ALA A 118 20.76 3.55 -4.67
CA ALA A 118 21.06 4.32 -3.47
C ALA A 118 22.35 3.85 -2.77
N LYS A 119 22.74 2.58 -2.95
CA LYS A 119 23.91 1.99 -2.31
C LYS A 119 25.15 2.06 -3.19
N GLN A 120 25.00 1.81 -4.48
CA GLN A 120 26.11 1.61 -5.41
C GLN A 120 26.28 2.78 -6.40
N GLY A 121 25.33 3.73 -6.44
CA GLY A 121 25.30 4.79 -7.45
C GLY A 121 25.00 4.26 -8.86
N PHE A 122 25.29 5.05 -9.88
CA PHE A 122 25.10 4.67 -11.27
C PHE A 122 26.28 3.83 -11.76
N THR A 123 26.19 2.51 -11.61
CA THR A 123 27.16 1.57 -12.18
C THR A 123 26.72 1.10 -13.57
N ASN A 124 27.67 0.71 -14.42
CA ASN A 124 27.37 0.15 -15.75
C ASN A 124 26.40 -1.04 -15.65
N PHE A 125 26.56 -1.89 -14.63
CA PHE A 125 25.67 -3.03 -14.38
C PHE A 125 24.23 -2.57 -14.09
N LEU A 126 24.04 -1.62 -13.18
CA LEU A 126 22.71 -1.10 -12.85
C LEU A 126 22.04 -0.40 -14.02
N ILE A 127 22.80 0.34 -14.84
CA ILE A 127 22.28 0.96 -16.06
C ILE A 127 21.80 -0.10 -17.05
N ILE A 128 22.57 -1.19 -17.25
CA ILE A 128 22.15 -2.30 -18.10
C ILE A 128 20.86 -2.95 -17.56
N VAL A 129 20.79 -3.21 -16.26
CA VAL A 129 19.57 -3.76 -15.63
C VAL A 129 18.37 -2.85 -15.86
N LEU A 130 18.53 -1.53 -15.69
CA LEU A 130 17.47 -0.55 -15.95
C LEU A 130 17.02 -0.59 -17.42
N LEU A 131 17.96 -0.54 -18.36
CA LEU A 131 17.66 -0.52 -19.80
C LEU A 131 16.92 -1.80 -20.22
N VAL A 132 17.40 -2.98 -19.80
CA VAL A 132 16.74 -4.26 -20.07
C VAL A 132 15.33 -4.28 -19.46
N SER A 133 15.18 -3.79 -18.23
CA SER A 133 13.88 -3.71 -17.55
C SER A 133 12.90 -2.82 -18.30
N ILE A 134 13.33 -1.63 -18.74
CA ILE A 134 12.51 -0.71 -19.53
C ILE A 134 12.11 -1.35 -20.86
N ILE A 135 13.03 -2.01 -21.55
CA ILE A 135 12.75 -2.70 -22.81
C ILE A 135 11.71 -3.82 -22.59
N MET A 136 11.90 -4.66 -21.58
CA MET A 136 10.97 -5.74 -21.25
C MET A 136 9.57 -5.21 -20.92
N LEU A 137 9.48 -4.16 -20.11
CA LEU A 137 8.20 -3.51 -19.79
C LEU A 137 7.55 -2.86 -21.02
N GLY A 138 8.33 -2.20 -21.88
CA GLY A 138 7.84 -1.65 -23.14
C GLY A 138 7.28 -2.73 -24.07
N LEU A 139 7.96 -3.88 -24.17
CA LEU A 139 7.49 -5.04 -24.92
C LEU A 139 6.23 -5.66 -24.29
N PHE A 140 6.16 -5.75 -22.96
CA PHE A 140 4.98 -6.20 -22.23
C PHE A 140 3.76 -5.33 -22.57
N ILE A 141 3.89 -4.02 -22.42
CA ILE A 141 2.82 -3.05 -22.68
C ILE A 141 2.36 -3.14 -24.14
N ARG A 142 3.30 -3.10 -25.09
CA ARG A 142 2.99 -3.20 -26.53
C ARG A 142 2.23 -4.50 -26.85
N ARG A 143 2.57 -5.60 -26.19
CA ARG A 143 1.93 -6.90 -26.39
C ARG A 143 0.53 -6.94 -25.78
N GLN A 144 0.31 -6.37 -24.59
CA GLN A 144 -1.01 -6.32 -23.97
C GLN A 144 -2.05 -5.61 -24.86
N PHE A 145 -1.66 -4.55 -25.57
CA PHE A 145 -2.56 -3.85 -26.50
C PHE A 145 -2.84 -4.59 -27.82
N LYS A 146 -2.10 -5.67 -28.13
CA LYS A 146 -2.25 -6.42 -29.39
C LYS A 146 -2.96 -7.77 -29.23
N LEU A 147 -3.02 -8.29 -28.00
CA LEU A 147 -3.64 -9.58 -27.73
C LEU A 147 -5.16 -9.44 -27.65
N SER A 148 -5.89 -10.43 -28.18
CA SER A 148 -7.34 -10.53 -28.04
C SER A 148 -7.77 -10.84 -26.61
N GLU A 149 -6.98 -11.64 -25.90
CA GLU A 149 -7.13 -11.94 -24.48
C GLU A 149 -5.83 -11.58 -23.75
N PRO A 150 -5.64 -10.30 -23.38
CA PRO A 150 -4.44 -9.87 -22.68
C PRO A 150 -4.42 -10.38 -21.23
N LEU A 151 -3.22 -10.60 -20.70
CA LEU A 151 -3.01 -10.92 -19.28
C LEU A 151 -3.50 -9.76 -18.39
N LEU A 152 -3.29 -8.53 -18.85
CA LEU A 152 -3.66 -7.31 -18.14
C LEU A 152 -4.27 -6.31 -19.13
N HIS A 153 -5.56 -6.01 -18.96
CA HIS A 153 -6.23 -5.00 -19.77
C HIS A 153 -5.74 -3.59 -19.41
N LEU A 154 -4.64 -3.15 -20.01
CA LEU A 154 -4.05 -1.83 -19.77
C LEU A 154 -4.89 -0.65 -20.29
N GLU A 155 -5.88 -0.92 -21.14
CA GLU A 155 -6.81 0.09 -21.66
C GLU A 155 -7.62 0.78 -20.57
N ILE A 156 -7.75 0.15 -19.39
CA ILE A 156 -8.42 0.75 -18.24
C ILE A 156 -7.71 2.00 -17.71
N MET A 157 -6.40 2.13 -17.99
CA MET A 157 -5.58 3.32 -17.69
C MET A 157 -5.86 4.52 -18.62
N LYS A 158 -7.00 4.53 -19.30
CA LYS A 158 -7.56 5.69 -20.00
C LYS A 158 -8.70 6.33 -19.20
N THR A 159 -9.14 5.68 -18.13
CA THR A 159 -10.25 6.14 -17.28
C THR A 159 -9.72 7.07 -16.22
N ILE A 160 -9.97 8.38 -16.36
CA ILE A 160 -9.37 9.41 -15.49
C ILE A 160 -9.54 9.15 -14.00
N ASN A 161 -10.73 8.73 -13.54
CA ASN A 161 -10.97 8.46 -12.13
C ASN A 161 -10.25 7.19 -11.65
N PHE A 162 -10.04 6.21 -12.54
CA PHE A 162 -9.21 5.03 -12.25
C PHE A 162 -7.76 5.45 -12.04
N ASP A 163 -7.20 6.23 -12.97
CA ASP A 163 -5.80 6.67 -12.90
C ASP A 163 -5.54 7.56 -11.66
N LEU A 164 -6.47 8.47 -11.36
CA LEU A 164 -6.41 9.30 -10.15
C LEU A 164 -6.49 8.44 -8.88
N GLY A 165 -7.41 7.47 -8.82
CA GLY A 165 -7.53 6.59 -7.67
C GLY A 165 -6.28 5.71 -7.48
N VAL A 166 -5.71 5.17 -8.56
CA VAL A 166 -4.42 4.44 -8.53
C VAL A 166 -3.30 5.32 -7.98
N ALA A 167 -3.17 6.56 -8.48
CA ALA A 167 -2.14 7.48 -8.04
C ALA A 167 -2.29 7.84 -6.55
N LEU A 168 -3.51 8.17 -6.12
CA LEU A 168 -3.81 8.52 -4.73
C LEU A 168 -3.60 7.34 -3.77
N THR A 169 -4.01 6.13 -4.15
CA THR A 169 -3.72 4.91 -3.38
C THR A 169 -2.22 4.69 -3.24
N ALA A 170 -1.47 4.88 -4.33
CA ALA A 170 -0.02 4.71 -4.29
C ALA A 170 0.68 5.77 -3.45
N LEU A 171 0.32 7.05 -3.59
CA LEU A 171 0.85 8.15 -2.76
C LEU A 171 0.57 7.92 -1.27
N SER A 172 -0.66 7.56 -0.92
CA SER A 172 -1.01 7.21 0.46
C SER A 172 -0.20 6.03 1.00
N TYR A 173 0.06 5.02 0.16
CA TYR A 173 0.88 3.87 0.54
C TYR A 173 2.37 4.23 0.69
N MET A 174 2.89 5.15 -0.12
CA MET A 174 4.24 5.70 0.04
C MET A 174 4.38 6.34 1.43
N SER A 175 3.37 7.10 1.88
CA SER A 175 3.34 7.68 3.22
C SER A 175 3.29 6.61 4.32
N LEU A 176 2.41 5.61 4.19
CA LEU A 176 2.28 4.48 5.14
C LEU A 176 3.60 3.70 5.34
N ILE A 177 4.22 3.29 4.23
CA ILE A 177 5.44 2.47 4.30
C ILE A 177 6.62 3.29 4.86
N THR A 178 6.65 4.58 4.55
CA THR A 178 7.65 5.50 5.09
C THR A 178 7.50 5.66 6.59
N VAL A 179 6.28 5.92 7.10
CA VAL A 179 6.03 5.99 8.54
C VAL A 179 6.48 4.71 9.24
N THR A 180 6.12 3.55 8.67
CA THR A 180 6.45 2.23 9.21
C THR A 180 7.97 2.01 9.37
N ILE A 181 8.80 2.65 8.55
CA ILE A 181 10.27 2.48 8.58
C ILE A 181 10.95 3.65 9.32
N VAL A 182 10.57 4.88 8.99
CA VAL A 182 11.25 6.10 9.46
C VAL A 182 10.91 6.41 10.91
N MET A 183 9.67 6.18 11.35
CA MET A 183 9.29 6.51 12.73
C MET A 183 9.98 5.63 13.79
N PRO A 184 10.13 4.30 13.59
CA PRO A 184 10.95 3.50 14.49
C PRO A 184 12.39 3.99 14.59
N LEU A 185 12.99 4.36 13.46
CA LEU A 185 14.34 4.93 13.42
C LEU A 185 14.39 6.26 14.15
N TYR A 186 13.39 7.13 13.99
CA TYR A 186 13.28 8.40 14.71
C TYR A 186 13.20 8.18 16.22
N PHE A 187 12.31 7.27 16.67
CA PHE A 187 12.17 6.92 18.08
C PHE A 187 13.48 6.37 18.67
N GLN A 188 14.23 5.57 17.92
CA GLN A 188 15.47 4.96 18.40
C GLN A 188 16.66 5.92 18.36
N GLN A 189 16.84 6.66 17.26
CA GLN A 189 18.04 7.45 17.01
C GLN A 189 17.95 8.88 17.58
N ILE A 190 16.75 9.48 17.61
CA ILE A 190 16.55 10.84 18.11
C ILE A 190 16.02 10.82 19.54
N LEU A 191 14.98 10.01 19.79
CA LEU A 191 14.37 9.93 21.13
C LEU A 191 15.01 8.86 22.04
N ASN A 192 16.07 8.17 21.57
CA ASN A 192 16.83 7.19 22.34
C ASN A 192 16.00 6.05 22.96
N LEU A 193 14.88 5.69 22.34
CA LEU A 193 14.06 4.57 22.79
C LEU A 193 14.71 3.23 22.41
N SER A 194 14.51 2.22 23.27
CA SER A 194 14.87 0.85 22.90
C SER A 194 13.98 0.34 21.74
N PRO A 195 14.42 -0.66 20.97
CA PRO A 195 13.64 -1.22 19.86
C PRO A 195 12.23 -1.67 20.27
N PHE A 196 12.07 -2.21 21.49
CA PHE A 196 10.78 -2.61 22.02
C PHE A 196 9.82 -1.42 22.21
N TRP A 197 10.27 -0.36 22.88
CA TRP A 197 9.44 0.83 23.11
C TRP A 197 9.17 1.61 21.81
N SER A 198 10.13 1.61 20.89
CA SER A 198 9.96 2.17 19.54
C SER A 198 8.84 1.46 18.77
N GLY A 199 8.81 0.12 18.79
CA GLY A 199 7.71 -0.65 18.20
C GLY A 199 6.37 -0.39 18.88
N LEU A 200 6.34 -0.32 20.21
CA LEU A 200 5.12 -0.06 20.97
C LEU A 200 4.56 1.35 20.73
N ALA A 201 5.42 2.34 20.49
CA ALA A 201 5.04 3.71 20.16
C ALA A 201 4.28 3.84 18.82
N LEU A 202 4.39 2.86 17.92
CA LEU A 202 3.59 2.80 16.68
C LEU A 202 2.19 2.23 16.86
N VAL A 203 1.95 1.47 17.93
CA VAL A 203 0.66 0.78 18.17
C VAL A 203 -0.52 1.76 18.19
N PRO A 204 -0.46 2.94 18.86
CA PRO A 204 -1.57 3.89 18.83
C PRO A 204 -1.94 4.35 17.42
N ALA A 205 -0.96 4.58 16.56
CA ALA A 205 -1.18 5.00 15.18
C ALA A 205 -1.80 3.88 14.33
N ALA A 206 -1.28 2.65 14.45
CA ALA A 206 -1.83 1.49 13.76
C ALA A 206 -3.25 1.13 14.24
N ALA A 207 -3.52 1.25 15.55
CA ALA A 207 -4.85 1.06 16.11
C ALA A 207 -5.85 2.12 15.61
N LEU A 208 -5.41 3.39 15.53
CA LEU A 208 -6.23 4.47 14.99
C LEU A 208 -6.51 4.28 13.49
N LEU A 209 -5.50 3.93 12.69
CA LEU A 209 -5.64 3.55 11.27
C LEU A 209 -6.71 2.48 11.09
N SER A 210 -6.58 1.37 11.84
CA SER A 210 -7.51 0.26 11.81
C SER A 210 -8.95 0.71 12.11
N TRP A 211 -9.12 1.46 13.20
CA TRP A 211 -10.40 1.97 13.64
C TRP A 211 -11.03 2.95 12.65
N LEU A 212 -10.22 3.80 12.01
CA LEU A 212 -10.69 4.81 11.05
C LEU A 212 -10.98 4.22 9.67
N ASN A 213 -10.27 3.20 9.20
CA ASN A 213 -10.44 2.62 7.87
C ASN A 213 -11.90 2.24 7.55
N ARG A 214 -12.60 1.60 8.48
CA ARG A 214 -14.03 1.28 8.28
C ARG A 214 -14.92 2.53 8.28
N ARG A 215 -14.59 3.54 9.09
CA ARG A 215 -15.36 4.78 9.20
C ARG A 215 -15.17 5.69 8.00
N SER A 216 -13.95 5.79 7.47
CA SER A 216 -13.67 6.54 6.24
C SER A 216 -14.36 5.90 5.05
N GLY A 217 -14.35 4.56 4.96
CA GLY A 217 -15.11 3.81 3.95
C GLY A 217 -16.61 4.10 4.00
N ARG A 218 -17.20 4.03 5.20
CA ARG A 218 -18.63 4.36 5.42
C ARG A 218 -18.96 5.82 5.13
N LEU A 219 -18.03 6.73 5.43
CA LEU A 219 -18.19 8.14 5.10
C LEU A 219 -18.16 8.32 3.57
N ALA A 220 -17.27 7.63 2.87
CA ALA A 220 -17.14 7.71 1.42
C ALA A 220 -18.40 7.22 0.70
N ASP A 221 -19.02 6.15 1.18
CA ASP A 221 -20.31 5.67 0.66
C ASP A 221 -21.44 6.72 0.84
N ARG A 222 -21.37 7.55 1.90
CA ARG A 222 -22.42 8.52 2.23
C ARG A 222 -22.28 9.86 1.53
N ILE A 223 -21.07 10.41 1.49
CA ILE A 223 -20.82 11.79 1.01
C ILE A 223 -20.00 11.82 -0.28
N GLY A 224 -19.62 10.66 -0.83
CA GLY A 224 -18.76 10.55 -2.00
C GLY A 224 -17.28 10.35 -1.65
N PHE A 225 -16.53 9.77 -2.59
CA PHE A 225 -15.11 9.44 -2.39
C PHE A 225 -14.21 10.68 -2.41
N LYS A 226 -14.54 11.70 -3.21
CA LYS A 226 -13.71 12.91 -3.35
C LYS A 226 -13.58 13.70 -2.04
N PRO A 227 -14.66 14.09 -1.33
CA PRO A 227 -14.52 14.85 -0.10
C PRO A 227 -13.78 14.08 0.98
N VAL A 228 -13.97 12.76 1.07
CA VAL A 228 -13.26 11.92 2.04
C VAL A 228 -11.76 11.89 1.77
N VAL A 229 -11.36 11.71 0.51
CA VAL A 229 -9.95 11.77 0.11
C VAL A 229 -9.34 13.15 0.40
N LEU A 230 -10.06 14.24 0.11
CA LEU A 230 -9.60 15.61 0.40
C LEU A 230 -9.38 15.82 1.91
N ILE A 231 -10.30 15.34 2.76
CA ILE A 231 -10.15 15.37 4.22
C ILE A 231 -8.88 14.61 4.62
N GLY A 232 -8.67 13.40 4.07
CA GLY A 232 -7.48 12.60 4.37
C GLY A 232 -6.17 13.29 4.01
N ILE A 233 -6.10 13.96 2.85
CA ILE A 233 -4.93 14.71 2.41
C ILE A 233 -4.66 15.93 3.33
N LEU A 234 -5.70 16.64 3.77
CA LEU A 234 -5.52 17.73 4.74
C LEU A 234 -4.99 17.21 6.08
N ILE A 235 -5.52 16.09 6.56
CA ILE A 235 -5.03 15.42 7.77
C ILE A 235 -3.57 15.01 7.61
N PHE A 236 -3.18 14.47 6.45
CA PHE A 236 -1.79 14.16 6.12
C PHE A 236 -0.87 15.39 6.20
N ILE A 237 -1.26 16.51 5.59
CA ILE A 237 -0.48 17.75 5.61
C ILE A 237 -0.27 18.22 7.05
N VAL A 238 -1.31 18.17 7.89
CA VAL A 238 -1.20 18.49 9.32
C VAL A 238 -0.25 17.52 10.02
N GLY A 239 -0.40 16.21 9.80
CA GLY A 239 0.43 15.18 10.41
C GLY A 239 1.92 15.35 10.09
N TRP A 240 2.27 15.54 8.82
CA TRP A 240 3.65 15.79 8.40
C TRP A 240 4.19 17.11 8.96
N SER A 241 3.36 18.16 9.02
CA SER A 241 3.75 19.43 9.65
C SER A 241 4.06 19.26 11.14
N LEU A 242 3.25 18.48 11.86
CA LEU A 242 3.51 18.16 13.27
C LEU A 242 4.78 17.33 13.44
N MET A 243 5.09 16.41 12.52
CA MET A 243 6.34 15.66 12.55
C MET A 243 7.56 16.57 12.36
N ILE A 244 7.50 17.52 11.41
CA ILE A 244 8.57 18.51 11.20
C ILE A 244 8.80 19.33 12.48
N LEU A 245 7.72 19.84 13.09
CA LEU A 245 7.80 20.57 14.35
C LEU A 245 8.41 19.70 15.47
N ASN A 246 8.03 18.43 15.52
CA ASN A 246 8.53 17.52 16.54
C ASN A 246 10.04 17.24 16.44
N VAL A 247 10.67 17.35 15.27
CA VAL A 247 12.13 17.21 15.19
C VAL A 247 12.86 18.30 15.99
N MET A 248 12.27 19.49 16.09
CA MET A 248 12.82 20.60 16.87
C MET A 248 12.60 20.45 18.38
N VAL A 249 11.44 19.90 18.77
CA VAL A 249 11.03 19.79 20.19
C VAL A 249 11.47 18.46 20.82
N GLN A 250 11.61 17.41 20.01
CA GLN A 250 12.00 16.05 20.40
C GLN A 250 11.13 15.47 21.52
N ASN A 251 9.80 15.64 21.41
CA ASN A 251 8.86 15.17 22.41
C ASN A 251 8.21 13.84 21.98
N LEU A 252 8.27 12.82 22.84
CA LEU A 252 7.73 11.50 22.52
C LEU A 252 6.22 11.51 22.29
N LEU A 253 5.46 12.20 23.15
CA LEU A 253 4.00 12.25 23.03
C LEU A 253 3.60 12.95 21.73
N LEU A 254 4.24 14.07 21.40
CA LEU A 254 4.00 14.77 20.13
C LEU A 254 4.37 13.89 18.94
N ALA A 255 5.45 13.12 19.01
CA ALA A 255 5.84 12.19 17.96
C ALA A 255 4.78 11.10 17.71
N ILE A 256 4.24 10.51 18.80
CA ILE A 256 3.17 9.52 18.72
C ILE A 256 1.90 10.15 18.14
N LEU A 257 1.50 11.32 18.64
CA LEU A 257 0.32 12.03 18.14
C LEU A 257 0.46 12.42 16.67
N ALA A 258 1.62 12.94 16.25
CA ALA A 258 1.88 13.25 14.84
C ALA A 258 1.79 12.00 13.96
N THR A 259 2.33 10.87 14.41
CA THR A 259 2.21 9.56 13.74
C THR A 259 0.75 9.12 13.62
N MET A 260 -0.03 9.26 14.70
CA MET A 260 -1.46 8.98 14.68
C MET A 260 -2.20 9.85 13.67
N VAL A 261 -1.86 11.14 13.57
CA VAL A 261 -2.48 12.06 12.60
C VAL A 261 -2.13 11.66 11.16
N VAL A 262 -0.88 11.33 10.86
CA VAL A 262 -0.48 10.84 9.52
C VAL A 262 -1.25 9.57 9.15
N GLU A 263 -1.33 8.59 10.07
CA GLU A 263 -2.05 7.34 9.84
C GLU A 263 -3.58 7.53 9.76
N ALA A 264 -4.13 8.54 10.45
CA ALA A 264 -5.51 8.95 10.25
C ALA A 264 -5.74 9.52 8.83
N GLY A 265 -4.79 10.28 8.29
CA GLY A 265 -4.81 10.72 6.89
C GLY A 265 -4.83 9.53 5.94
N ASN A 266 -3.98 8.53 6.19
CA ASN A 266 -3.93 7.31 5.38
C ASN A 266 -5.28 6.58 5.31
N ALA A 267 -5.97 6.46 6.45
CA ALA A 267 -7.28 5.80 6.50
C ALA A 267 -8.32 6.45 5.58
N PHE A 268 -8.25 7.77 5.41
CA PHE A 268 -9.19 8.55 4.59
C PHE A 268 -8.80 8.64 3.11
N VAL A 269 -7.58 8.27 2.75
CA VAL A 269 -7.12 8.29 1.35
C VAL A 269 -7.06 6.88 0.77
N MET A 270 -6.30 5.95 1.38
CA MET A 270 -5.90 4.71 0.72
C MET A 270 -7.11 3.83 0.32
N MET A 271 -7.98 3.49 1.26
CA MET A 271 -9.12 2.61 0.96
C MET A 271 -10.20 3.32 0.12
N PRO A 272 -10.59 4.58 0.42
CA PRO A 272 -11.51 5.32 -0.44
C PRO A 272 -11.00 5.50 -1.89
N ALA A 273 -9.72 5.83 -2.10
CA ALA A 273 -9.14 5.97 -3.44
C ALA A 273 -9.08 4.61 -4.18
N THR A 274 -8.79 3.52 -3.46
CA THR A 274 -8.79 2.17 -4.02
C THR A 274 -10.19 1.78 -4.50
N THR A 275 -11.21 2.05 -3.69
CA THR A 275 -12.61 1.79 -4.07
C THR A 275 -13.07 2.70 -5.21
N LEU A 276 -12.70 3.99 -5.20
CA LEU A 276 -12.98 4.93 -6.30
C LEU A 276 -12.41 4.41 -7.63
N ALA A 277 -11.16 3.94 -7.62
CA ALA A 277 -10.52 3.40 -8.80
C ALA A 277 -11.31 2.20 -9.33
N ALA A 278 -11.63 1.23 -8.47
CA ALA A 278 -12.38 0.05 -8.87
C ALA A 278 -13.81 0.37 -9.36
N ASN A 279 -14.51 1.28 -8.68
CA ASN A 279 -15.87 1.71 -9.06
C ASN A 279 -15.92 2.50 -10.37
N SER A 280 -14.76 2.97 -10.85
CA SER A 280 -14.62 3.61 -12.15
C SER A 280 -14.55 2.61 -13.31
N LEU A 281 -14.48 1.31 -13.02
CA LEU A 281 -14.39 0.24 -14.01
C LEU A 281 -15.68 -0.60 -14.05
N PRO A 282 -16.04 -1.14 -15.22
CA PRO A 282 -17.00 -2.24 -15.31
C PRO A 282 -16.55 -3.46 -14.50
N ASP A 283 -17.49 -4.22 -13.92
CA ASP A 283 -17.18 -5.37 -13.04
C ASP A 283 -16.20 -6.40 -13.65
N PRO A 284 -16.27 -6.77 -14.94
CA PRO A 284 -15.32 -7.70 -15.55
C PRO A 284 -13.86 -7.20 -15.55
N LEU A 285 -13.66 -5.88 -15.42
CA LEU A 285 -12.35 -5.23 -15.46
C LEU A 285 -11.78 -4.94 -14.06
N ILE A 286 -12.57 -5.08 -12.99
CA ILE A 286 -12.12 -4.91 -11.60
C ILE A 286 -10.92 -5.80 -11.23
N PRO A 287 -10.83 -7.09 -11.64
CA PRO A 287 -9.65 -7.91 -11.37
C PRO A 287 -8.36 -7.29 -11.94
N HIS A 288 -8.42 -6.83 -13.20
CA HIS A 288 -7.28 -6.18 -13.86
C HIS A 288 -6.91 -4.86 -13.19
N GLY A 289 -7.92 -4.06 -12.83
CA GLY A 289 -7.73 -2.82 -12.08
C GLY A 289 -7.06 -3.06 -10.72
N SER A 290 -7.49 -4.08 -9.98
CA SER A 290 -6.92 -4.46 -8.69
C SER A 290 -5.46 -4.90 -8.81
N SER A 291 -5.11 -5.65 -9.86
CA SER A 291 -3.72 -6.01 -10.17
C SER A 291 -2.87 -4.77 -10.47
N ILE A 292 -3.36 -3.84 -11.31
CA ILE A 292 -2.64 -2.58 -11.61
C ILE A 292 -2.41 -1.76 -10.33
N ILE A 293 -3.46 -1.57 -9.52
CA ILE A 293 -3.37 -0.86 -8.24
C ILE A 293 -2.30 -1.49 -7.36
N ALA A 294 -2.34 -2.82 -7.17
CA ALA A 294 -1.38 -3.52 -6.33
C ALA A 294 0.06 -3.38 -6.85
N THR A 295 0.28 -3.52 -8.16
CA THR A 295 1.60 -3.40 -8.78
C THR A 295 2.16 -1.97 -8.64
N ILE A 296 1.40 -0.95 -9.03
CA ILE A 296 1.86 0.45 -8.95
C ILE A 296 2.10 0.85 -7.50
N ARG A 297 1.20 0.45 -6.59
CA ARG A 297 1.38 0.65 -5.15
C ARG A 297 2.67 0.02 -4.63
N GLN A 298 3.00 -1.20 -5.04
CA GLN A 298 4.23 -1.87 -4.60
C GLN A 298 5.50 -1.22 -5.17
N VAL A 299 5.49 -0.81 -6.44
CA VAL A 299 6.62 -0.13 -7.08
C VAL A 299 6.88 1.22 -6.43
N LEU A 300 5.83 2.03 -6.26
CA LEU A 300 5.95 3.34 -5.63
C LEU A 300 6.27 3.23 -4.14
N GLY A 301 5.70 2.24 -3.43
CA GLY A 301 6.07 1.95 -2.05
C GLY A 301 7.55 1.61 -1.90
N SER A 302 8.10 0.71 -2.73
CA SER A 302 9.54 0.41 -2.72
C SER A 302 10.39 1.65 -3.03
N THR A 303 9.93 2.49 -3.96
CA THR A 303 10.62 3.74 -4.32
C THR A 303 10.60 4.73 -3.14
N ALA A 304 9.49 4.82 -2.41
CA ALA A 304 9.37 5.66 -1.23
C ALA A 304 10.37 5.29 -0.15
N VAL A 305 10.56 3.98 0.12
CA VAL A 305 11.57 3.50 1.08
C VAL A 305 12.97 3.96 0.69
N VAL A 306 13.31 3.84 -0.59
CA VAL A 306 14.63 4.26 -1.09
C VAL A 306 14.81 5.77 -0.98
N ILE A 307 13.83 6.56 -1.43
CA ILE A 307 13.87 8.03 -1.31
C ILE A 307 14.01 8.44 0.15
N ALA A 308 13.18 7.87 1.03
CA ALA A 308 13.25 8.14 2.46
C ALA A 308 14.62 7.79 3.03
N THR A 309 15.19 6.64 2.68
CA THR A 309 16.51 6.20 3.15
C THR A 309 17.64 7.12 2.65
N VAL A 310 17.60 7.51 1.38
CA VAL A 310 18.59 8.43 0.77
C VAL A 310 18.54 9.80 1.43
N ILE A 311 17.33 10.35 1.60
CA ILE A 311 17.14 11.64 2.28
C ILE A 311 17.57 11.53 3.73
N LEU A 312 17.21 10.43 4.40
CA LEU A 312 17.51 10.21 5.82
C LEU A 312 19.01 10.29 6.08
N GLY A 313 19.87 9.70 5.23
CA GLY A 313 21.32 9.94 5.21
C GLY A 313 21.95 10.23 6.58
N LYS A 314 22.42 11.45 6.82
CA LYS A 314 22.94 11.93 8.12
C LYS A 314 21.82 12.32 9.10
N ASN A 315 20.85 11.43 9.35
CA ASN A 315 19.69 11.64 10.22
C ASN A 315 18.80 12.86 9.86
N ASN A 316 18.66 13.18 8.57
CA ASN A 316 17.84 14.28 8.08
C ASN A 316 16.34 13.91 8.03
N PHE A 317 15.75 13.69 9.20
CA PHE A 317 14.32 13.38 9.35
C PHE A 317 13.42 14.52 8.84
N ILE A 318 13.81 15.79 9.04
CA ILE A 318 13.08 16.95 8.53
C ILE A 318 12.95 16.89 7.00
N GLY A 319 14.04 16.57 6.30
CA GLY A 319 14.02 16.43 4.84
C GLY A 319 13.04 15.36 4.37
N VAL A 320 12.97 14.22 5.06
CA VAL A 320 12.01 13.15 4.75
C VAL A 320 10.58 13.68 4.94
N PHE A 321 10.29 14.30 6.08
CA PHE A 321 8.94 14.78 6.39
C PHE A 321 8.49 15.91 5.45
N ILE A 322 9.39 16.81 5.05
CA ILE A 322 9.11 17.83 4.03
C ILE A 322 8.81 17.19 2.68
N PHE A 323 9.60 16.19 2.26
CA PHE A 323 9.37 15.51 0.99
C PHE A 323 7.98 14.87 0.92
N PHE A 324 7.56 14.17 1.98
CA PHE A 324 6.23 13.59 2.04
C PHE A 324 5.14 14.65 2.15
N LEU A 325 5.35 15.75 2.89
CA LEU A 325 4.41 16.88 2.89
C LEU A 325 4.20 17.45 1.48
N LEU A 326 5.26 17.60 0.68
CA LEU A 326 5.16 18.04 -0.71
C LEU A 326 4.44 17.02 -1.60
N LEU A 327 4.64 15.72 -1.37
CA LEU A 327 3.88 14.68 -2.05
C LEU A 327 2.39 14.78 -1.76
N GLU A 328 1.98 15.16 -0.54
CA GLU A 328 0.57 15.32 -0.19
C GLU A 328 -0.03 16.57 -0.84
N LEU A 329 0.76 17.63 -1.07
CA LEU A 329 0.33 18.76 -1.90
C LEU A 329 0.09 18.35 -3.35
N LEU A 330 0.92 17.45 -3.90
CA LEU A 330 0.68 16.85 -5.22
C LEU A 330 -0.58 15.97 -5.22
N ALA A 331 -0.78 15.16 -4.17
CA ALA A 331 -1.98 14.36 -4.00
C ALA A 331 -3.23 15.24 -3.98
N LEU A 332 -3.16 16.41 -3.34
CA LEU A 332 -4.25 17.38 -3.29
C LEU A 332 -4.68 17.83 -4.70
N VAL A 333 -3.71 18.12 -5.58
CA VAL A 333 -3.97 18.47 -6.98
C VAL A 333 -4.68 17.34 -7.73
N PHE A 334 -4.29 16.09 -7.49
CA PHE A 334 -4.95 14.93 -8.10
C PHE A 334 -6.37 14.74 -7.55
N ALA A 335 -6.58 14.90 -6.25
CA ALA A 335 -7.89 14.78 -5.63
C ALA A 335 -8.89 15.82 -6.16
N PHE A 336 -8.44 17.05 -6.43
CA PHE A 336 -9.32 18.07 -7.04
C PHE A 336 -9.81 17.70 -8.45
N LYS A 337 -9.03 16.93 -9.21
CA LYS A 337 -9.38 16.46 -10.56
C LYS A 337 -10.38 15.30 -10.58
N ILE A 338 -10.70 14.69 -9.44
CA ILE A 338 -11.72 13.63 -9.36
C ILE A 338 -13.06 14.19 -9.83
N LYS A 339 -13.69 13.48 -10.78
CA LYS A 339 -15.03 13.78 -11.27
C LYS A 339 -16.04 12.90 -10.55
N GLU A 340 -16.83 13.45 -9.64
CA GLU A 340 -17.91 12.69 -9.00
C GLU A 340 -19.03 12.42 -10.01
N HIS A 341 -19.45 11.16 -10.10
CA HIS A 341 -20.69 10.80 -10.78
C HIS A 341 -21.71 10.53 -9.68
N HIS A 342 -22.74 11.36 -9.58
CA HIS A 342 -23.84 11.10 -8.67
C HIS A 342 -24.56 9.80 -9.09
N PRO A 343 -24.93 8.93 -8.15
CA PRO A 343 -25.65 7.69 -8.44
C PRO A 343 -27.01 7.90 -9.12
N SER A 344 -27.53 9.13 -9.18
CA SER A 344 -28.79 9.48 -9.86
C SER A 344 -28.69 9.59 -11.40
N ASN A 345 -27.50 9.43 -11.99
CA ASN A 345 -27.28 9.60 -13.44
C ASN A 345 -26.92 8.28 -14.17
N ARG A 346 -27.35 7.12 -13.68
CA ARG A 346 -27.23 5.83 -14.39
C ARG A 346 -28.58 5.21 -14.65
#